data_AF-A0A835U9K8-F1
#
_entry.id   AF-A0A835U9K8-F1
#
_cell.length_a   1.000
_cell.length_b   1.000
_cell.length_c   1.000
_cell.angle_alpha   90.00
_cell.angle_beta   90.00
_cell.angle_gamma   90.00
#
_symmetry.space_group_name_H-M   'P 1'
#
loop_
_entity.id
_entity.type
_entity.pdbx_description
1 polymer ?
#
loop_
_entity_poly.entity_id
_entity_poly.type
_entity_poly.pdbx_seq_one_letter_code
_entity_poly.pdbx_strand_id
1 'polypeptide(L)'
;MASSVCSPLLFLSLVFLAAAVHANIGDFDEYWQKRAEAAQIKASESYNPDPTSATNDFNQAVHRAVDKSSNSTTRRELRGKKQYKGPCLATNPIDRCWRCRSDWAHHRKRLASCAKGFGRRAAGGKNGRFYVVTDPSDKDVQNPKPGTLRYAVIQDEPLWIVFARSMIIRLSQELIVNSYKTIDARGANVHVAHGAQITIQFAHHVIIHNLHIHDIKPASGGMIRDSRGHYGLRTRSDGDAISIYGSSNIWVDHVSMSNCADGLVDAIMGSTAITVSNCHMTNHNDVMLFGASDSYAGDALMQVTVAFNHFGRGLVQRMPRCRWGFVHVVNNDYTHWLMYAVGGSTHPTIMSQGNRYIAPPNLAAKEVTKRDYAPESVWRSWTWRSEGDLLMNGAFFVESGPAFVRKYTKHEMIKAKPGTFVRRLTRFSGSLNCKYNQAKEISESGNMDKGNGKEQQGDTQQELAQTLVSLLRSIGGTTMLYVSRGLRDDIRAALVAVRTTSYIELLESARTVELELGILETSRGREKEAFQIYIRTHAEERWSQFFPRRGY
;
A
#
# COMPACT_ATOMS: atom_id res chain seq x y z
N MET A 1 -6.22 -6.27 69.88
CA MET A 1 -6.73 -5.05 69.22
C MET A 1 -5.98 -4.94 67.90
N ALA A 2 -6.50 -5.02 66.69
CA ALA A 2 -7.80 -5.31 66.09
C ALA A 2 -7.45 -5.82 64.66
N SER A 3 -7.74 -7.07 64.29
CA SER A 3 -8.82 -7.48 63.36
C SER A 3 -9.04 -6.57 62.14
N SER A 4 -8.69 -7.03 60.93
CA SER A 4 -9.46 -6.85 59.69
C SER A 4 -8.89 -7.79 58.61
N VAL A 5 -9.38 -9.04 58.56
CA VAL A 5 -10.39 -9.55 57.59
C VAL A 5 -9.95 -9.41 56.13
N CYS A 6 -9.53 -10.56 55.61
CA CYS A 6 -9.22 -10.87 54.22
C CYS A 6 -10.48 -10.70 53.33
N SER A 7 -10.35 -10.04 52.17
CA SER A 7 -11.39 -10.01 51.14
C SER A 7 -10.80 -10.51 49.81
N PRO A 8 -11.27 -11.62 49.24
CA PRO A 8 -10.75 -12.19 48.00
C PRO A 8 -11.57 -11.66 46.81
N LEU A 9 -11.38 -10.40 46.42
CA LEU A 9 -12.09 -9.82 45.27
C LEU A 9 -11.20 -9.07 44.28
N LEU A 10 -9.87 -9.21 44.39
CA LEU A 10 -8.91 -8.49 43.54
C LEU A 10 -7.97 -9.43 42.77
N PHE A 11 -8.45 -10.61 42.40
CA PHE A 11 -7.73 -11.58 41.56
C PHE A 11 -8.55 -12.06 40.36
N LEU A 12 -9.43 -11.22 39.81
CA LEU A 12 -10.28 -11.59 38.67
C LEU A 12 -10.33 -10.56 37.52
N SER A 13 -9.35 -9.65 37.43
CA SER A 13 -9.26 -8.68 36.33
C SER A 13 -8.02 -8.83 35.44
N LEU A 14 -7.18 -9.86 35.63
CA LEU A 14 -5.94 -10.06 34.86
C LEU A 14 -5.97 -11.21 33.84
N VAL A 15 -7.15 -11.74 33.50
CA VAL A 15 -7.28 -12.84 32.51
C VAL A 15 -7.82 -12.38 31.15
N PHE A 16 -8.28 -11.14 30.99
CA PHE A 16 -8.95 -10.71 29.75
C PHE A 16 -8.08 -10.00 28.69
N LEU A 17 -6.76 -9.90 28.88
CA LEU A 17 -5.86 -9.21 27.92
C LEU A 17 -4.88 -10.13 27.16
N ALA A 18 -4.95 -11.45 27.37
CA ALA A 18 -4.17 -12.43 26.58
C ALA A 18 -4.94 -13.00 25.37
N ALA A 19 -6.23 -12.68 25.21
CA ALA A 19 -7.09 -13.27 24.17
C ALA A 19 -7.03 -12.54 22.81
N ALA A 20 -6.38 -11.37 22.71
CA ALA A 20 -6.38 -10.58 21.47
C ALA A 20 -5.15 -10.82 20.56
N VAL A 21 -4.21 -11.69 20.95
CA VAL A 21 -3.00 -12.01 20.16
C VAL A 21 -3.08 -13.41 19.53
N HIS A 22 -4.16 -14.15 19.78
CA HIS A 22 -4.50 -15.39 19.08
C HIS A 22 -5.32 -15.04 17.84
N ALA A 23 -4.64 -14.71 16.73
CA ALA A 23 -5.39 -14.39 15.52
C ALA A 23 -6.24 -15.59 15.08
N ASN A 24 -7.55 -15.37 15.04
CA ASN A 24 -8.52 -15.98 14.12
C ASN A 24 -8.54 -17.52 14.02
N ILE A 25 -8.01 -18.23 15.01
CA ILE A 25 -8.10 -19.67 15.17
C ILE A 25 -8.84 -19.85 16.49
N GLY A 26 -10.07 -20.34 16.46
CA GLY A 26 -10.65 -20.86 17.70
C GLY A 26 -9.69 -21.93 18.23
N ASP A 27 -9.34 -21.88 19.51
CA ASP A 27 -8.35 -22.77 20.17
C ASP A 27 -8.60 -24.29 19.99
N PHE A 28 -9.64 -24.68 19.25
CA PHE A 28 -10.11 -26.03 18.98
C PHE A 28 -9.96 -26.49 17.52
N ASP A 29 -9.38 -25.69 16.61
CA ASP A 29 -9.21 -26.09 15.21
C ASP A 29 -7.85 -26.77 14.97
N GLU A 30 -7.83 -28.10 15.10
CA GLU A 30 -6.63 -28.94 14.91
C GLU A 30 -6.03 -28.79 13.51
N TYR A 31 -6.85 -28.54 12.48
CA TYR A 31 -6.37 -28.34 11.11
C TYR A 31 -5.50 -27.08 11.02
N TRP A 32 -5.96 -25.97 11.59
CA TRP A 32 -5.19 -24.73 11.58
C TRP A 32 -3.95 -24.76 12.49
N GLN A 33 -4.00 -25.49 13.62
CA GLN A 33 -2.81 -25.72 14.46
C GLN A 33 -1.71 -26.46 13.68
N LYS A 34 -2.04 -27.59 13.04
CA LYS A 34 -1.08 -28.35 12.21
C LYS A 34 -0.54 -27.52 11.06
N ARG A 35 -1.39 -26.70 10.43
CA ARG A 35 -0.98 -25.82 9.34
C ARG A 35 -0.03 -24.72 9.83
N ALA A 36 -0.26 -24.17 11.01
CA ALA A 36 0.62 -23.18 11.64
C ALA A 36 2.01 -23.76 11.97
N GLU A 37 2.06 -24.95 12.59
CA GLU A 37 3.32 -25.65 12.89
C GLU A 37 4.13 -25.92 11.62
N ALA A 38 3.48 -26.47 10.58
CA ALA A 38 4.12 -26.71 9.30
C ALA A 38 4.64 -25.40 8.66
N ALA A 39 3.88 -24.32 8.76
CA ALA A 39 4.29 -23.03 8.23
C ALA A 39 5.49 -22.42 8.98
N GLN A 40 5.60 -22.63 10.29
CA GLN A 40 6.77 -22.21 11.08
C GLN A 40 8.06 -22.94 10.67
N ILE A 41 7.97 -24.24 10.38
CA ILE A 41 9.10 -25.01 9.82
C ILE A 41 9.50 -24.41 8.47
N LYS A 42 8.53 -24.14 7.59
CA LYS A 42 8.78 -23.56 6.27
C LYS A 42 9.35 -22.14 6.34
N ALA A 43 8.95 -21.35 7.34
CA ALA A 43 9.51 -20.03 7.59
C ALA A 43 11.00 -20.13 7.97
N SER A 44 11.35 -21.06 8.86
CA SER A 44 12.74 -21.34 9.25
C SER A 44 13.59 -21.82 8.07
N GLU A 45 13.09 -22.75 7.25
CA GLU A 45 13.75 -23.20 6.02
C GLU A 45 13.94 -22.06 5.00
N SER A 46 13.05 -21.07 5.03
CA SER A 46 13.07 -19.93 4.10
C SER A 46 13.98 -18.79 4.56
N TYR A 47 14.34 -18.77 5.84
CA TYR A 47 15.21 -17.75 6.38
C TYR A 47 16.57 -17.77 5.67
N ASN A 48 17.07 -16.61 5.30
CA ASN A 48 18.42 -16.46 4.78
C ASN A 48 19.36 -15.97 5.89
N PRO A 49 20.31 -16.79 6.36
CA PRO A 49 21.25 -16.38 7.40
C PRO A 49 22.22 -15.28 6.95
N ASP A 50 22.38 -15.07 5.63
CA ASP A 50 23.18 -14.00 5.06
C ASP A 50 22.29 -13.04 4.23
N PRO A 51 21.60 -12.10 4.91
CA PRO A 51 20.76 -11.11 4.22
C PRO A 51 21.59 -10.19 3.31
N THR A 52 22.84 -9.90 3.66
CA THR A 52 23.73 -9.04 2.86
C THR A 52 24.00 -9.66 1.49
N SER A 53 24.32 -10.95 1.42
CA SER A 53 24.48 -11.65 0.14
C SER A 53 23.22 -11.57 -0.73
N ALA A 54 22.03 -11.73 -0.14
CA ALA A 54 20.78 -11.56 -0.90
C ALA A 54 20.58 -10.12 -1.43
N THR A 55 20.98 -9.09 -0.67
CA THR A 55 20.95 -7.70 -1.17
C THR A 55 21.96 -7.47 -2.29
N ASN A 56 23.17 -8.03 -2.20
CA ASN A 56 24.20 -7.95 -3.25
C ASN A 56 23.75 -8.66 -4.54
N ASP A 57 23.19 -9.86 -4.44
CA ASP A 57 22.63 -10.60 -5.58
C ASP A 57 21.52 -9.80 -6.28
N PHE A 58 20.67 -9.14 -5.49
CA PHE A 58 19.64 -8.24 -6.01
C PHE A 58 20.27 -7.08 -6.79
N ASN A 59 21.20 -6.35 -6.16
CA ASN A 59 21.87 -5.21 -6.77
C ASN A 59 22.63 -5.61 -8.05
N GLN A 60 23.32 -6.75 -8.03
CA GLN A 60 24.01 -7.29 -9.21
C GLN A 60 23.05 -7.54 -10.37
N ALA A 61 21.87 -8.10 -10.09
CA ALA A 61 20.86 -8.31 -11.12
C ALA A 61 20.38 -6.99 -11.73
N VAL A 62 20.22 -5.94 -10.92
CA VAL A 62 19.85 -4.59 -11.39
C VAL A 62 20.95 -4.00 -12.28
N HIS A 63 22.22 -4.09 -11.86
CA HIS A 63 23.35 -3.67 -12.67
C HIS A 63 23.37 -4.35 -14.04
N ARG A 64 23.33 -5.69 -14.06
CA ARG A 64 23.28 -6.48 -15.30
C ARG A 64 22.11 -6.10 -16.19
N ALA A 65 20.94 -5.81 -15.62
CA ALA A 65 19.74 -5.42 -16.36
C ALA A 65 19.88 -4.05 -17.03
N VAL A 66 20.40 -3.06 -16.29
CA VAL A 66 20.60 -1.69 -16.76
C VAL A 66 21.74 -1.62 -17.78
N ASP A 67 22.87 -2.28 -17.55
CA ASP A 67 24.03 -2.19 -18.43
C ASP A 67 23.74 -2.83 -19.80
N LYS A 68 22.99 -3.95 -19.81
CA LYS A 68 22.43 -4.54 -21.05
C LYS A 68 21.49 -3.59 -21.80
N SER A 69 20.83 -2.67 -21.11
CA SER A 69 19.95 -1.68 -21.73
C SER A 69 20.72 -0.50 -22.33
N SER A 70 21.86 -0.13 -21.75
CA SER A 70 22.72 0.97 -22.22
C SER A 70 23.51 0.60 -23.48
N ASN A 71 23.92 -0.66 -23.64
CA ASN A 71 24.58 -1.13 -24.86
C ASN A 71 23.63 -1.22 -26.08
N SER A 72 22.32 -1.07 -25.88
CA SER A 72 21.31 -1.06 -26.95
C SER A 72 20.85 0.33 -27.38
N THR A 73 21.33 1.41 -26.72
CA THR A 73 20.76 2.76 -26.86
C THR A 73 21.52 3.73 -27.78
N THR A 74 22.54 3.32 -28.53
CA THR A 74 23.28 4.21 -29.44
C THR A 74 22.55 4.63 -30.73
N ARG A 75 21.25 4.37 -30.89
CA ARG A 75 20.46 4.88 -32.03
C ARG A 75 19.01 5.15 -31.65
N ARG A 76 18.72 6.31 -31.06
CA ARG A 76 17.33 6.82 -31.10
C ARG A 76 17.21 8.30 -30.79
N GLU A 77 17.46 9.11 -31.81
CA GLU A 77 16.72 10.34 -31.99
C GLU A 77 15.85 10.20 -33.25
N LEU A 78 14.65 10.80 -33.18
CA LEU A 78 13.68 10.98 -34.27
C LEU A 78 12.90 9.73 -34.74
N ARG A 79 11.63 9.63 -34.34
CA ARG A 79 10.47 9.34 -35.24
C ARG A 79 9.15 9.29 -34.47
N GLY A 80 8.19 10.12 -34.90
CA GLY A 80 6.84 10.22 -34.34
C GLY A 80 5.88 9.09 -34.70
N LYS A 81 4.73 9.11 -34.01
CA LYS A 81 3.42 8.44 -34.23
C LYS A 81 3.38 7.25 -35.22
N LYS A 82 4.16 6.20 -34.97
CA LYS A 82 3.92 4.83 -35.46
C LYS A 82 4.09 3.86 -34.29
N GLN A 83 3.28 2.80 -34.21
CA GLN A 83 3.39 1.72 -33.23
C GLN A 83 4.87 1.37 -32.99
N TYR A 84 5.31 1.50 -31.75
CA TYR A 84 6.72 1.38 -31.39
C TYR A 84 7.24 -0.02 -31.76
N LYS A 85 8.07 -0.14 -32.81
CA LYS A 85 8.78 -1.39 -33.17
C LYS A 85 10.12 -1.56 -32.42
N GLY A 86 10.42 -0.73 -31.41
CA GLY A 86 11.72 -0.73 -30.73
C GLY A 86 11.98 -1.89 -29.76
N PRO A 87 13.18 -1.96 -29.15
CA PRO A 87 13.51 -2.95 -28.14
C PRO A 87 12.63 -2.81 -26.89
N CYS A 88 12.49 -3.90 -26.14
CA CYS A 88 11.74 -3.94 -24.88
C CYS A 88 12.13 -2.77 -23.96
N LEU A 89 11.11 -2.06 -23.48
CA LEU A 89 11.30 -0.89 -22.62
C LEU A 89 11.46 -1.23 -21.14
N ALA A 90 11.24 -2.49 -20.72
CA ALA A 90 11.47 -2.90 -19.34
C ALA A 90 12.95 -2.79 -18.97
N THR A 91 13.21 -2.30 -17.77
CA THR A 91 14.53 -1.80 -17.33
C THR A 91 15.06 -2.48 -16.09
N ASN A 92 14.18 -2.88 -15.16
CA ASN A 92 14.55 -3.64 -13.98
C ASN A 92 14.67 -5.16 -14.32
N PRO A 93 15.41 -5.94 -13.51
CA PRO A 93 15.69 -7.34 -13.82
C PRO A 93 14.47 -8.26 -13.75
N ILE A 94 13.46 -7.90 -12.96
CA ILE A 94 12.23 -8.69 -12.80
C ILE A 94 11.43 -8.64 -14.10
N ASP A 95 11.07 -7.44 -14.58
CA ASP A 95 10.32 -7.28 -15.82
C ASP A 95 11.10 -7.82 -17.02
N ARG A 96 12.41 -7.54 -17.10
CA ARG A 96 13.22 -7.97 -18.26
C ARG A 96 13.29 -9.49 -18.41
N CYS A 97 13.16 -10.24 -17.32
CA CYS A 97 13.23 -11.69 -17.32
C CYS A 97 12.06 -12.35 -18.10
N TRP A 98 10.90 -11.70 -18.17
CA TRP A 98 9.71 -12.24 -18.84
C TRP A 98 9.08 -11.29 -19.88
N ARG A 99 8.96 -9.99 -19.57
CA ARG A 99 8.17 -9.01 -20.35
C ARG A 99 8.82 -8.63 -21.67
N CYS A 100 10.14 -8.78 -21.76
CA CYS A 100 10.88 -8.51 -22.99
C CYS A 100 10.73 -9.58 -24.07
N ARG A 101 9.87 -10.57 -23.85
CA ARG A 101 9.60 -11.64 -24.81
C ARG A 101 8.20 -11.47 -25.41
N SER A 102 8.10 -11.62 -26.71
CA SER A 102 6.81 -11.59 -27.44
C SER A 102 5.92 -12.78 -27.12
N ASP A 103 6.51 -13.89 -26.69
CA ASP A 103 5.87 -15.17 -26.40
C ASP A 103 5.49 -15.34 -24.92
N TRP A 104 5.46 -14.26 -24.13
CA TRP A 104 5.19 -14.34 -22.69
C TRP A 104 3.87 -15.06 -22.40
N ALA A 105 2.87 -14.92 -23.26
CA ALA A 105 1.57 -15.55 -23.08
C ALA A 105 1.62 -17.07 -23.26
N HIS A 106 2.46 -17.56 -24.18
CA HIS A 106 2.73 -19.00 -24.35
C HIS A 106 3.62 -19.55 -23.22
N HIS A 107 4.48 -18.70 -22.63
CA HIS A 107 5.38 -19.05 -21.53
C HIS A 107 4.98 -18.36 -20.22
N ARG A 108 3.67 -18.25 -19.94
CA ARG A 108 3.13 -17.45 -18.84
C ARG A 108 3.80 -17.74 -17.50
N LYS A 109 4.05 -19.03 -17.23
CA LYS A 109 4.64 -19.53 -15.99
C LYS A 109 6.12 -19.18 -15.80
N ARG A 110 6.81 -18.70 -16.84
CA ARG A 110 8.19 -18.18 -16.74
C ARG A 110 8.31 -17.08 -15.69
N LEU A 111 7.25 -16.30 -15.48
CA LEU A 111 7.19 -15.25 -14.46
C LEU A 111 7.69 -15.75 -13.09
N ALA A 112 7.32 -16.96 -12.67
CA ALA A 112 7.72 -17.53 -11.37
C ALA A 112 9.23 -17.80 -11.21
N SER A 113 10.03 -17.60 -12.27
CA SER A 113 11.50 -17.64 -12.20
C SER A 113 12.16 -16.26 -12.17
N CYS A 114 11.35 -15.20 -12.21
CA CYS A 114 11.82 -13.82 -12.36
C CYS A 114 11.85 -13.03 -11.04
N ALA A 115 11.26 -13.57 -9.97
CA ALA A 115 11.32 -12.98 -8.63
C ALA A 115 12.78 -12.75 -8.18
N LYS A 116 12.99 -11.68 -7.43
CA LYS A 116 14.28 -11.30 -6.83
C LYS A 116 14.10 -10.96 -5.37
N GLY A 117 15.20 -10.86 -4.63
CA GLY A 117 15.18 -10.52 -3.21
C GLY A 117 14.89 -11.73 -2.33
N PHE A 118 14.30 -11.49 -1.16
CA PHE A 118 13.97 -12.55 -0.22
C PHE A 118 12.85 -13.47 -0.72
N GLY A 119 11.86 -12.93 -1.44
CA GLY A 119 10.79 -13.71 -2.09
C GLY A 119 11.17 -14.43 -3.38
N ARG A 120 12.46 -14.50 -3.74
CA ARG A 120 12.93 -15.12 -5.01
C ARG A 120 12.54 -16.59 -5.20
N ARG A 121 12.20 -17.30 -4.12
CA ARG A 121 11.77 -18.71 -4.15
C ARG A 121 10.25 -18.89 -4.20
N ALA A 122 9.46 -17.82 -4.30
CA ALA A 122 8.02 -17.92 -4.50
C ALA A 122 7.73 -18.66 -5.82
N ALA A 123 7.38 -19.95 -5.73
CA ALA A 123 7.17 -20.79 -6.90
C ALA A 123 5.76 -20.60 -7.49
N GLY A 124 4.82 -20.14 -6.66
CA GLY A 124 3.41 -20.03 -7.04
C GLY A 124 2.87 -21.38 -7.52
N GLY A 125 1.97 -21.31 -8.50
CA GLY A 125 1.42 -22.47 -9.19
C GLY A 125 2.23 -22.95 -10.39
N LYS A 126 3.54 -22.69 -10.46
CA LYS A 126 4.38 -22.96 -11.65
C LYS A 126 4.26 -24.41 -12.16
N ASN A 127 4.23 -25.37 -11.25
CA ASN A 127 4.16 -26.81 -11.57
C ASN A 127 2.72 -27.33 -11.66
N GLY A 128 1.74 -26.45 -11.49
CA GLY A 128 0.32 -26.76 -11.55
C GLY A 128 -0.26 -26.68 -12.95
N ARG A 129 -1.50 -27.12 -13.13
CA ARG A 129 -2.27 -26.80 -14.34
C ARG A 129 -2.75 -25.35 -14.33
N PHE A 130 -3.19 -24.85 -15.49
CA PHE A 130 -3.91 -23.59 -15.54
C PHE A 130 -5.33 -23.78 -14.99
N TYR A 131 -5.81 -22.78 -14.25
CA TYR A 131 -7.21 -22.64 -13.88
C TYR A 131 -7.72 -21.32 -14.42
N VAL A 132 -8.84 -21.34 -15.15
CA VAL A 132 -9.42 -20.14 -15.74
C VAL A 132 -10.64 -19.71 -14.94
N VAL A 133 -10.56 -18.54 -14.31
CA VAL A 133 -11.71 -17.89 -13.67
C VAL A 133 -12.61 -17.33 -14.77
N THR A 134 -13.85 -17.79 -14.79
CA THR A 134 -14.90 -17.43 -15.77
C THR A 134 -16.11 -16.76 -15.10
N ASP A 135 -16.23 -16.89 -13.78
CA ASP A 135 -17.33 -16.41 -12.97
C ASP A 135 -16.78 -15.52 -11.84
N PRO A 136 -17.10 -14.21 -11.82
CA PRO A 136 -16.60 -13.29 -10.80
C PRO A 136 -17.40 -13.34 -9.49
N SER A 137 -18.42 -14.19 -9.39
CA SER A 137 -19.27 -14.27 -8.20
C SER A 137 -18.57 -14.95 -7.03
N ASP A 138 -18.98 -14.56 -5.82
CA ASP A 138 -18.46 -15.09 -4.56
C ASP A 138 -19.59 -15.31 -3.54
N LYS A 139 -20.71 -15.89 -4.00
CA LYS A 139 -21.96 -15.98 -3.23
C LYS A 139 -21.93 -17.03 -2.13
N ASP A 140 -21.31 -18.17 -2.41
CA ASP A 140 -21.19 -19.28 -1.46
C ASP A 140 -19.72 -19.46 -1.06
N VAL A 141 -19.39 -18.96 0.13
CA VAL A 141 -18.02 -19.01 0.67
C VAL A 141 -17.67 -20.36 1.28
N GLN A 142 -18.67 -21.22 1.51
CA GLN A 142 -18.50 -22.56 2.05
C GLN A 142 -18.47 -23.62 0.95
N ASN A 143 -19.15 -23.42 -0.17
CA ASN A 143 -19.14 -24.33 -1.31
C ASN A 143 -18.95 -23.53 -2.61
N PRO A 144 -17.76 -22.95 -2.81
CA PRO A 144 -17.51 -22.12 -3.98
C PRO A 144 -17.66 -22.92 -5.26
N LYS A 145 -18.30 -22.30 -6.25
CA LYS A 145 -18.58 -22.94 -7.55
C LYS A 145 -17.31 -23.03 -8.41
N PRO A 146 -17.06 -24.14 -9.14
CA PRO A 146 -16.06 -24.17 -10.19
C PRO A 146 -16.27 -23.04 -11.22
N GLY A 147 -15.18 -22.43 -11.69
CA GLY A 147 -15.16 -21.20 -12.47
C GLY A 147 -14.91 -19.93 -11.65
N THR A 148 -15.03 -19.97 -10.32
CA THR A 148 -14.80 -18.81 -9.44
C THR A 148 -13.36 -18.72 -8.93
N LEU A 149 -12.94 -17.53 -8.52
CA LEU A 149 -11.63 -17.33 -7.89
C LEU A 149 -11.52 -18.08 -6.56
N ARG A 150 -12.57 -18.06 -5.71
CA ARG A 150 -12.57 -18.77 -4.42
C ARG A 150 -12.36 -20.26 -4.58
N TYR A 151 -13.05 -20.90 -5.53
CA TYR A 151 -12.82 -22.31 -5.80
C TYR A 151 -11.36 -22.58 -6.18
N ALA A 152 -10.75 -21.72 -7.01
CA ALA A 152 -9.38 -21.92 -7.49
C ALA A 152 -8.32 -21.84 -6.38
N VAL A 153 -8.43 -20.86 -5.49
CA VAL A 153 -7.36 -20.59 -4.52
C VAL A 153 -7.30 -21.59 -3.37
N ILE A 154 -8.39 -22.30 -3.09
CA ILE A 154 -8.47 -23.29 -2.00
C ILE A 154 -8.02 -24.69 -2.41
N GLN A 155 -7.81 -24.96 -3.70
CA GLN A 155 -7.42 -26.29 -4.14
C GLN A 155 -6.07 -26.71 -3.52
N ASP A 156 -5.87 -28.00 -3.28
CA ASP A 156 -4.64 -28.49 -2.66
C ASP A 156 -3.50 -28.58 -3.68
N GLU A 157 -3.82 -28.85 -4.95
CA GLU A 157 -2.81 -28.88 -6.01
C GLU A 157 -2.28 -27.47 -6.33
N PRO A 158 -1.03 -27.37 -6.83
CA PRO A 158 -0.55 -26.13 -7.41
C PRO A 158 -1.45 -25.66 -8.55
N LEU A 159 -1.78 -24.37 -8.60
CA LEU A 159 -2.60 -23.81 -9.70
C LEU A 159 -2.08 -22.46 -10.18
N TRP A 160 -1.95 -22.34 -11.51
CA TRP A 160 -1.73 -21.06 -12.17
C TRP A 160 -3.08 -20.48 -12.60
N ILE A 161 -3.60 -19.57 -11.78
CA ILE A 161 -4.93 -19.00 -11.91
C ILE A 161 -4.88 -17.80 -12.86
N VAL A 162 -5.74 -17.84 -13.88
CA VAL A 162 -5.86 -16.82 -14.94
C VAL A 162 -7.32 -16.42 -15.08
N PHE A 163 -7.59 -15.35 -15.83
CA PHE A 163 -8.94 -14.81 -15.97
C PHE A 163 -9.35 -14.82 -17.43
N ALA A 164 -10.56 -15.32 -17.71
CA ALA A 164 -11.07 -15.44 -19.08
C ALA A 164 -11.33 -14.07 -19.74
N ARG A 165 -11.64 -13.06 -18.93
CA ARG A 165 -11.96 -11.69 -19.35
C ARG A 165 -11.70 -10.72 -18.20
N SER A 166 -11.68 -9.43 -18.53
CA SER A 166 -11.73 -8.37 -17.52
C SER A 166 -12.95 -8.55 -16.62
N MET A 167 -12.79 -8.37 -15.31
CA MET A 167 -13.86 -8.53 -14.34
C MET A 167 -13.59 -7.78 -13.05
N ILE A 168 -14.67 -7.44 -12.35
CA ILE A 168 -14.64 -6.93 -10.98
C ILE A 168 -15.15 -8.06 -10.08
N ILE A 169 -14.32 -8.47 -9.13
CA ILE A 169 -14.60 -9.52 -8.17
C ILE A 169 -14.84 -8.85 -6.83
N ARG A 170 -16.07 -8.97 -6.32
CA ARG A 170 -16.44 -8.52 -4.98
C ARG A 170 -16.47 -9.73 -4.06
N LEU A 171 -15.45 -9.85 -3.21
CA LEU A 171 -15.37 -10.93 -2.21
C LEU A 171 -16.39 -10.67 -1.10
N SER A 172 -17.22 -11.67 -0.78
CA SER A 172 -18.26 -11.54 0.25
C SER A 172 -17.70 -11.71 1.66
N GLN A 173 -16.67 -12.54 1.80
CA GLN A 173 -15.85 -12.73 3.00
C GLN A 173 -14.38 -12.86 2.58
N GLU A 174 -13.45 -12.85 3.53
CA GLU A 174 -12.02 -12.94 3.21
C GLU A 174 -11.72 -14.16 2.30
N LEU A 175 -10.81 -13.96 1.34
CA LEU A 175 -10.39 -15.00 0.40
C LEU A 175 -9.12 -15.68 0.93
N ILE A 176 -9.28 -16.83 1.57
CA ILE A 176 -8.15 -17.62 2.06
C ILE A 176 -7.44 -18.30 0.88
N VAL A 177 -6.15 -17.98 0.70
CA VAL A 177 -5.32 -18.53 -0.38
C VAL A 177 -4.46 -19.67 0.16
N ASN A 178 -4.57 -20.85 -0.46
CA ASN A 178 -3.76 -22.02 -0.11
C ASN A 178 -2.35 -21.92 -0.75
N SER A 179 -1.42 -22.80 -0.35
CA SER A 179 -0.06 -22.86 -0.87
C SER A 179 0.00 -23.15 -2.38
N TYR A 180 1.12 -22.79 -3.01
CA TYR A 180 1.40 -23.03 -4.44
C TYR A 180 0.35 -22.45 -5.40
N LYS A 181 -0.07 -21.22 -5.15
CA LYS A 181 -1.01 -20.49 -6.01
C LYS A 181 -0.32 -19.34 -6.71
N THR A 182 -0.59 -19.19 -8.00
CA THR A 182 -0.32 -17.93 -8.71
C THR A 182 -1.66 -17.33 -9.13
N ILE A 183 -1.98 -16.14 -8.64
CA ILE A 183 -3.08 -15.33 -9.18
C ILE A 183 -2.46 -14.34 -10.17
N ASP A 184 -2.68 -14.55 -11.46
CA ASP A 184 -2.03 -13.76 -12.52
C ASP A 184 -3.07 -13.20 -13.47
N ALA A 185 -3.25 -11.88 -13.41
CA ALA A 185 -4.23 -11.13 -14.18
C ALA A 185 -3.73 -10.61 -15.54
N ARG A 186 -2.52 -10.94 -16.00
CA ARG A 186 -2.04 -10.47 -17.32
C ARG A 186 -2.95 -10.92 -18.47
N GLY A 187 -3.43 -10.02 -19.30
CA GLY A 187 -4.38 -10.35 -20.38
C GLY A 187 -5.84 -10.02 -20.04
N ALA A 188 -6.13 -9.63 -18.80
CA ALA A 188 -7.42 -9.16 -18.36
C ALA A 188 -7.24 -7.95 -17.43
N ASN A 189 -8.20 -7.03 -17.40
CA ASN A 189 -8.25 -6.02 -16.37
C ASN A 189 -9.08 -6.55 -15.19
N VAL A 190 -8.43 -6.97 -14.12
CA VAL A 190 -9.08 -7.65 -12.99
C VAL A 190 -8.98 -6.79 -11.74
N HIS A 191 -10.14 -6.44 -11.21
CA HIS A 191 -10.28 -5.69 -9.97
C HIS A 191 -10.80 -6.62 -8.87
N VAL A 192 -10.16 -6.64 -7.71
CA VAL A 192 -10.73 -7.16 -6.47
C VAL A 192 -11.13 -5.95 -5.64
N ALA A 193 -12.44 -5.70 -5.51
CA ALA A 193 -12.92 -4.43 -4.97
C ALA A 193 -14.28 -4.50 -4.29
N HIS A 194 -14.55 -3.51 -3.42
CA HIS A 194 -15.83 -3.30 -2.73
C HIS A 194 -16.30 -4.46 -1.84
N GLY A 195 -15.38 -5.36 -1.51
CA GLY A 195 -15.59 -6.58 -0.75
C GLY A 195 -14.47 -6.80 0.26
N ALA A 196 -14.32 -8.04 0.71
CA ALA A 196 -13.32 -8.43 1.70
C ALA A 196 -11.89 -8.56 1.13
N GLN A 197 -10.93 -8.77 2.03
CA GLN A 197 -9.50 -8.89 1.73
C GLN A 197 -9.07 -10.24 1.14
N ILE A 198 -7.86 -10.27 0.58
CA ILE A 198 -7.14 -11.52 0.26
C ILE A 198 -6.25 -11.88 1.47
N THR A 199 -6.36 -13.12 1.97
CA THR A 199 -5.62 -13.59 3.14
C THR A 199 -4.76 -14.79 2.77
N ILE A 200 -3.44 -14.68 2.94
CA ILE A 200 -2.46 -15.75 2.84
C ILE A 200 -2.05 -16.13 4.26
N GLN A 201 -2.73 -17.12 4.83
CA GLN A 201 -2.49 -17.56 6.21
C GLN A 201 -1.88 -18.96 6.25
N PHE A 202 -0.76 -19.09 6.96
CA PHE A 202 0.04 -20.32 7.10
C PHE A 202 0.19 -21.06 5.77
N ALA A 203 0.58 -20.33 4.75
CA ALA A 203 0.76 -20.83 3.40
C ALA A 203 2.16 -20.47 2.89
N HIS A 204 2.57 -21.13 1.81
CA HIS A 204 3.85 -20.86 1.20
C HIS A 204 3.84 -20.97 -0.32
N HIS A 205 4.80 -20.31 -0.96
CA HIS A 205 4.93 -20.25 -2.42
C HIS A 205 3.68 -19.68 -3.09
N VAL A 206 3.30 -18.45 -2.74
CA VAL A 206 2.18 -17.72 -3.37
C VAL A 206 2.70 -16.54 -4.18
N ILE A 207 2.14 -16.36 -5.37
CA ILE A 207 2.39 -15.21 -6.24
C ILE A 207 1.07 -14.48 -6.50
N ILE A 208 1.00 -13.19 -6.18
CA ILE A 208 -0.10 -12.30 -6.56
C ILE A 208 0.44 -11.32 -7.59
N HIS A 209 -0.12 -11.34 -8.80
CA HIS A 209 0.43 -10.59 -9.92
C HIS A 209 -0.62 -9.90 -10.79
N ASN A 210 -0.35 -8.64 -11.12
CA ASN A 210 -1.08 -7.85 -12.12
C ASN A 210 -2.53 -7.45 -11.77
N LEU A 211 -2.92 -7.50 -10.49
CA LEU A 211 -4.26 -7.15 -10.04
C LEU A 211 -4.41 -5.64 -9.77
N HIS A 212 -5.64 -5.15 -9.89
CA HIS A 212 -6.09 -3.96 -9.18
C HIS A 212 -6.81 -4.39 -7.88
N ILE A 213 -6.44 -3.84 -6.74
CA ILE A 213 -7.11 -4.12 -5.46
C ILE A 213 -7.43 -2.81 -4.77
N HIS A 214 -8.71 -2.51 -4.57
CA HIS A 214 -9.11 -1.22 -4.01
C HIS A 214 -10.48 -1.25 -3.34
N ASP A 215 -10.78 -0.25 -2.52
CA ASP A 215 -12.06 -0.14 -1.82
C ASP A 215 -12.42 -1.39 -1.02
N ILE A 216 -11.41 -2.08 -0.49
CA ILE A 216 -11.61 -3.25 0.36
C ILE A 216 -12.24 -2.81 1.69
N LYS A 217 -13.14 -3.65 2.20
CA LYS A 217 -13.93 -3.41 3.41
C LYS A 217 -13.79 -4.59 4.37
N PRO A 218 -13.91 -4.35 5.69
CA PRO A 218 -14.07 -5.42 6.67
C PRO A 218 -15.28 -6.28 6.32
N ALA A 219 -15.14 -7.59 6.42
CA ALA A 219 -16.26 -8.53 6.32
C ALA A 219 -16.52 -9.17 7.68
N SER A 220 -17.76 -9.61 7.93
CA SER A 220 -18.22 -10.07 9.24
C SER A 220 -17.52 -11.32 9.76
N GLY A 221 -16.87 -12.10 8.88
CA GLY A 221 -16.46 -13.47 9.17
C GLY A 221 -17.63 -14.45 9.05
N GLY A 222 -17.44 -15.64 9.61
CA GLY A 222 -18.36 -16.78 9.55
C GLY A 222 -17.63 -18.07 9.21
N MET A 223 -18.38 -19.11 8.84
CA MET A 223 -17.79 -20.34 8.32
C MET A 223 -17.28 -20.11 6.89
N ILE A 224 -15.97 -20.20 6.68
CA ILE A 224 -15.32 -19.90 5.40
C ILE A 224 -14.46 -21.09 4.97
N ARG A 225 -14.58 -21.50 3.71
CA ARG A 225 -13.73 -22.55 3.14
C ARG A 225 -12.32 -22.03 2.88
N ASP A 226 -11.34 -22.74 3.43
CA ASP A 226 -9.91 -22.41 3.33
C ASP A 226 -9.08 -23.47 2.58
N SER A 227 -9.62 -24.68 2.41
CA SER A 227 -9.05 -25.72 1.56
C SER A 227 -10.16 -26.58 0.95
N ARG A 228 -9.79 -27.56 0.11
CA ARG A 228 -10.76 -28.50 -0.46
C ARG A 228 -11.51 -29.28 0.62
N GLY A 229 -10.81 -29.71 1.66
CA GLY A 229 -11.34 -30.57 2.73
C GLY A 229 -11.80 -29.83 3.99
N HIS A 230 -11.52 -28.53 4.12
CA HIS A 230 -11.72 -27.80 5.36
C HIS A 230 -12.39 -26.43 5.17
N TYR A 231 -13.28 -26.09 6.10
CA TYR A 231 -13.81 -24.75 6.31
C TYR A 231 -13.92 -24.51 7.82
N GLY A 232 -13.48 -23.35 8.28
CA GLY A 232 -13.40 -23.02 9.70
C GLY A 232 -14.15 -21.74 10.05
N LEU A 233 -14.40 -21.54 11.35
CA LEU A 233 -14.96 -20.29 11.84
C LEU A 233 -13.90 -19.18 11.75
N ARG A 234 -14.27 -18.08 11.10
CA ARG A 234 -13.45 -16.88 10.93
C ARG A 234 -14.13 -15.69 11.58
N THR A 235 -13.34 -14.86 12.23
CA THR A 235 -13.77 -13.59 12.82
C THR A 235 -13.87 -12.52 11.75
N ARG A 236 -14.23 -11.30 12.17
CA ARG A 236 -14.25 -10.13 11.30
C ARG A 236 -12.86 -9.89 10.70
N SER A 237 -12.80 -9.70 9.38
CA SER A 237 -11.57 -9.33 8.69
C SER A 237 -11.29 -7.83 8.83
N ASP A 238 -10.03 -7.42 8.84
CA ASP A 238 -9.63 -6.01 9.05
C ASP A 238 -9.95 -5.11 7.86
N GLY A 239 -9.90 -5.67 6.65
CA GLY A 239 -10.14 -4.95 5.40
C GLY A 239 -8.86 -4.48 4.70
N ASP A 240 -7.78 -5.26 4.82
CA ASP A 240 -6.53 -5.05 4.09
C ASP A 240 -6.68 -5.32 2.59
N ALA A 241 -5.77 -4.84 1.74
CA ALA A 241 -5.72 -5.35 0.36
C ALA A 241 -5.23 -6.83 0.34
N ILE A 242 -4.09 -7.08 0.96
CA ILE A 242 -3.44 -8.39 1.07
C ILE A 242 -2.89 -8.56 2.49
N SER A 243 -3.38 -9.56 3.21
CA SER A 243 -2.87 -9.95 4.52
C SER A 243 -2.06 -11.23 4.43
N ILE A 244 -0.84 -11.21 4.97
CA ILE A 244 0.13 -12.31 4.97
C ILE A 244 0.42 -12.68 6.42
N TYR A 245 -0.06 -13.85 6.83
CA TYR A 245 -0.03 -14.30 8.21
C TYR A 245 0.75 -15.61 8.34
N GLY A 246 1.84 -15.61 9.12
CA GLY A 246 2.70 -16.78 9.32
C GLY A 246 3.07 -17.53 8.04
N SER A 247 3.36 -16.81 6.96
CA SER A 247 3.51 -17.38 5.62
C SER A 247 4.88 -17.11 5.00
N SER A 248 5.34 -17.97 4.09
CA SER A 248 6.71 -17.89 3.55
C SER A 248 6.84 -18.05 2.03
N ASN A 249 7.88 -17.44 1.45
CA ASN A 249 8.12 -17.45 0.00
C ASN A 249 6.94 -16.81 -0.78
N ILE A 250 6.65 -15.55 -0.48
CA ILE A 250 5.54 -14.79 -1.05
C ILE A 250 6.06 -13.72 -2.01
N TRP A 251 5.37 -13.54 -3.13
CA TRP A 251 5.70 -12.49 -4.10
C TRP A 251 4.46 -11.72 -4.55
N VAL A 252 4.43 -10.43 -4.23
CA VAL A 252 3.41 -9.48 -4.67
C VAL A 252 4.06 -8.61 -5.75
N ASP A 253 3.57 -8.68 -6.99
CA ASP A 253 4.22 -8.05 -8.13
C ASP A 253 3.24 -7.36 -9.08
N HIS A 254 3.53 -6.13 -9.52
CA HIS A 254 2.66 -5.40 -10.44
C HIS A 254 1.21 -5.28 -9.95
N VAL A 255 1.00 -5.05 -8.66
CA VAL A 255 -0.34 -4.81 -8.10
C VAL A 255 -0.57 -3.31 -7.97
N SER A 256 -1.74 -2.84 -8.41
CA SER A 256 -2.21 -1.47 -8.20
C SER A 256 -3.16 -1.45 -6.99
N MET A 257 -2.84 -0.69 -5.94
CA MET A 257 -3.58 -0.72 -4.68
C MET A 257 -3.97 0.67 -4.17
N SER A 258 -5.18 0.81 -3.63
CA SER A 258 -5.65 2.09 -3.06
C SER A 258 -6.92 1.95 -2.22
N ASN A 259 -7.13 2.88 -1.28
CA ASN A 259 -8.40 3.07 -0.58
C ASN A 259 -9.00 1.82 0.11
N CYS A 260 -8.15 0.94 0.67
CA CYS A 260 -8.62 -0.13 1.55
C CYS A 260 -9.02 0.42 2.93
N ALA A 261 -9.71 -0.40 3.74
CA ALA A 261 -10.23 0.04 5.03
C ALA A 261 -9.15 0.08 6.13
N ASP A 262 -8.23 -0.88 6.13
CA ASP A 262 -7.08 -0.91 7.04
C ASP A 262 -5.75 -0.75 6.29
N GLY A 263 -4.98 -1.83 6.06
CA GLY A 263 -3.71 -1.79 5.33
C GLY A 263 -3.79 -2.06 3.82
N LEU A 264 -2.70 -1.82 3.05
CA LEU A 264 -2.57 -2.42 1.71
C LEU A 264 -1.88 -3.79 1.77
N VAL A 265 -0.68 -3.86 2.34
CA VAL A 265 0.07 -5.12 2.45
C VAL A 265 0.60 -5.29 3.86
N ASP A 266 0.00 -6.23 4.58
CA ASP A 266 0.36 -6.53 5.97
C ASP A 266 0.99 -7.91 6.04
N ALA A 267 2.19 -8.00 6.62
CA ALA A 267 2.90 -9.26 6.84
C ALA A 267 3.29 -9.39 8.31
N ILE A 268 2.74 -10.42 8.98
CA ILE A 268 2.84 -10.55 10.44
C ILE A 268 3.05 -12.01 10.85
N MET A 269 3.31 -12.22 12.14
CA MET A 269 3.29 -13.52 12.80
C MET A 269 4.29 -14.52 12.23
N GLY A 270 5.52 -14.09 12.04
CA GLY A 270 6.62 -14.91 11.53
C GLY A 270 6.61 -15.06 10.01
N SER A 271 5.89 -14.20 9.29
CA SER A 271 5.94 -14.20 7.83
C SER A 271 7.33 -13.80 7.33
N THR A 272 7.85 -14.49 6.30
CA THR A 272 9.23 -14.26 5.82
C THR A 272 9.46 -14.65 4.37
N ALA A 273 10.64 -14.36 3.82
CA ALA A 273 10.97 -14.58 2.43
C ALA A 273 9.93 -13.94 1.50
N ILE A 274 9.74 -12.62 1.65
CA ILE A 274 8.73 -11.85 0.92
C ILE A 274 9.40 -10.87 -0.03
N THR A 275 8.85 -10.72 -1.23
CA THR A 275 9.16 -9.60 -2.12
C THR A 275 7.87 -8.87 -2.50
N VAL A 276 7.86 -7.55 -2.33
CA VAL A 276 6.83 -6.65 -2.86
C VAL A 276 7.49 -5.80 -3.94
N SER A 277 7.16 -6.05 -5.21
CA SER A 277 7.83 -5.39 -6.32
C SER A 277 6.92 -4.82 -7.39
N ASN A 278 7.41 -3.79 -8.10
CA ASN A 278 6.72 -3.19 -9.24
C ASN A 278 5.26 -2.77 -8.94
N CYS A 279 4.87 -2.55 -7.70
CA CYS A 279 3.51 -2.16 -7.34
C CYS A 279 3.32 -0.65 -7.43
N HIS A 280 2.08 -0.20 -7.63
CA HIS A 280 1.71 1.21 -7.60
C HIS A 280 0.64 1.41 -6.53
N MET A 281 0.92 2.28 -5.56
CA MET A 281 0.07 2.50 -4.39
C MET A 281 -0.29 3.97 -4.29
N THR A 282 -1.57 4.27 -4.05
CA THR A 282 -2.08 5.65 -3.92
C THR A 282 -3.23 5.74 -2.93
N ASN A 283 -3.55 6.96 -2.48
CA ASN A 283 -4.77 7.31 -1.74
C ASN A 283 -5.07 6.34 -0.59
N HIS A 284 -4.18 6.28 0.39
CA HIS A 284 -4.30 5.34 1.50
C HIS A 284 -3.47 5.77 2.72
N ASN A 285 -3.94 5.45 3.93
CA ASN A 285 -3.25 5.86 5.15
C ASN A 285 -2.10 4.91 5.50
N ASP A 286 -2.44 3.65 5.82
CA ASP A 286 -1.53 2.65 6.36
C ASP A 286 -1.06 1.70 5.25
N VAL A 287 0.04 2.04 4.57
CA VAL A 287 0.38 1.38 3.29
C VAL A 287 0.89 -0.06 3.47
N MET A 288 1.96 -0.27 4.23
CA MET A 288 2.54 -1.60 4.45
C MET A 288 3.02 -1.76 5.89
N LEU A 289 2.55 -2.79 6.58
CA LEU A 289 2.98 -3.15 7.92
C LEU A 289 3.74 -4.48 7.93
N PHE A 290 4.98 -4.46 8.42
CA PHE A 290 5.81 -5.66 8.58
C PHE A 290 6.09 -5.90 10.07
N GLY A 291 5.34 -6.86 10.63
CA GLY A 291 5.25 -7.16 12.05
C GLY A 291 4.23 -6.28 12.76
N ALA A 292 3.23 -6.88 13.41
CA ALA A 292 2.10 -6.15 14.02
C ALA A 292 2.34 -5.74 15.48
N SER A 293 3.12 -6.51 16.24
CA SER A 293 3.26 -6.35 17.68
C SER A 293 4.70 -6.10 18.11
N ASP A 294 4.87 -5.16 19.05
CA ASP A 294 6.14 -4.89 19.71
C ASP A 294 6.52 -5.99 20.73
N SER A 295 5.63 -6.95 21.01
CA SER A 295 5.86 -8.07 21.93
C SER A 295 6.06 -9.42 21.23
N TYR A 296 5.91 -9.48 19.90
CA TYR A 296 6.03 -10.75 19.15
C TYR A 296 7.43 -10.91 18.53
N ALA A 297 8.37 -11.43 19.31
CA ALA A 297 9.75 -11.66 18.87
C ALA A 297 9.88 -12.69 17.72
N GLY A 298 8.83 -13.46 17.43
CA GLY A 298 8.79 -14.37 16.28
C GLY A 298 8.97 -13.66 14.94
N ASP A 299 8.70 -12.36 14.86
CA ASP A 299 8.94 -11.56 13.64
C ASP A 299 10.44 -11.26 13.41
N ALA A 300 11.36 -11.63 14.32
CA ALA A 300 12.80 -11.47 14.10
C ALA A 300 13.32 -12.26 12.88
N LEU A 301 12.63 -13.35 12.50
CA LEU A 301 12.95 -14.14 11.31
C LEU A 301 12.42 -13.51 10.01
N MET A 302 11.64 -12.43 10.08
CA MET A 302 11.05 -11.78 8.92
C MET A 302 12.11 -11.17 8.02
N GLN A 303 12.02 -11.47 6.73
CA GLN A 303 12.90 -10.91 5.70
C GLN A 303 12.08 -10.49 4.48
N VAL A 304 12.09 -9.18 4.19
CA VAL A 304 11.25 -8.57 3.14
C VAL A 304 12.09 -7.72 2.19
N THR A 305 11.85 -7.85 0.88
CA THR A 305 12.38 -6.94 -0.13
C THR A 305 11.25 -6.08 -0.68
N VAL A 306 11.38 -4.76 -0.56
CA VAL A 306 10.48 -3.76 -1.16
C VAL A 306 11.23 -3.11 -2.30
N ALA A 307 10.86 -3.38 -3.56
CA ALA A 307 11.65 -2.90 -4.69
C ALA A 307 10.86 -2.47 -5.93
N PHE A 308 11.34 -1.43 -6.61
CA PHE A 308 10.75 -0.92 -7.85
C PHE A 308 9.29 -0.47 -7.74
N ASN A 309 8.79 -0.24 -6.53
CA ASN A 309 7.44 0.24 -6.30
C ASN A 309 7.37 1.75 -6.55
N HIS A 310 6.19 2.23 -6.94
CA HIS A 310 5.86 3.64 -6.97
C HIS A 310 4.86 3.95 -5.87
N PHE A 311 5.33 4.70 -4.87
CA PHE A 311 4.52 5.29 -3.80
C PHE A 311 4.04 6.65 -4.28
N GLY A 312 2.81 6.64 -4.80
CA GLY A 312 2.18 7.76 -5.48
C GLY A 312 1.49 8.73 -4.52
N ARG A 313 0.55 9.50 -5.08
CA ARG A 313 -0.19 10.55 -4.36
C ARG A 313 -1.13 10.00 -3.29
N GLY A 314 -1.36 10.80 -2.26
CA GLY A 314 -2.36 10.53 -1.23
C GLY A 314 -1.98 9.41 -0.25
N LEU A 315 -0.70 9.04 -0.17
CA LEU A 315 -0.21 8.08 0.82
C LEU A 315 0.19 8.80 2.10
N VAL A 316 -0.31 8.37 3.26
CA VAL A 316 0.00 9.06 4.52
C VAL A 316 1.31 8.55 5.11
N GLN A 317 1.45 7.24 5.33
CA GLN A 317 2.56 6.65 6.08
C GLN A 317 2.83 5.17 5.75
N ARG A 318 3.80 4.55 6.45
CA ARG A 318 4.10 3.11 6.43
C ARG A 318 4.52 2.55 5.07
N MET A 319 5.55 3.10 4.43
CA MET A 319 6.06 2.64 3.13
C MET A 319 7.52 2.12 3.18
N PRO A 320 7.88 1.14 4.02
CA PRO A 320 7.07 0.38 4.99
C PRO A 320 7.13 0.92 6.43
N ARG A 321 6.30 0.37 7.32
CA ARG A 321 6.50 0.40 8.78
C ARG A 321 6.88 -0.99 9.29
N CYS A 322 8.02 -1.11 9.96
CA CYS A 322 8.65 -2.41 10.27
C CYS A 322 8.83 -2.63 11.78
N ARG A 323 8.89 -3.91 12.17
CA ARG A 323 9.32 -4.38 13.50
C ARG A 323 10.22 -5.60 13.38
N TRP A 324 11.17 -5.76 14.30
CA TRP A 324 12.05 -6.92 14.48
C TRP A 324 12.99 -7.29 13.31
N GLY A 325 12.43 -7.75 12.19
CA GLY A 325 13.14 -8.40 11.10
C GLY A 325 13.98 -7.49 10.20
N PHE A 326 14.40 -8.05 9.06
CA PHE A 326 15.25 -7.39 8.07
C PHE A 326 14.44 -6.95 6.85
N VAL A 327 14.53 -5.67 6.50
CA VAL A 327 13.82 -5.11 5.34
C VAL A 327 14.78 -4.38 4.41
N HIS A 328 14.85 -4.86 3.17
CA HIS A 328 15.60 -4.24 2.08
C HIS A 328 14.67 -3.36 1.26
N VAL A 329 14.80 -2.04 1.41
CA VAL A 329 14.02 -1.04 0.68
C VAL A 329 14.91 -0.49 -0.44
N VAL A 330 14.67 -0.91 -1.69
CA VAL A 330 15.62 -0.66 -2.78
C VAL A 330 14.98 -0.18 -4.09
N ASN A 331 15.53 0.90 -4.65
CA ASN A 331 15.11 1.46 -5.93
C ASN A 331 13.59 1.72 -6.08
N ASN A 332 12.92 2.19 -5.01
CA ASN A 332 11.52 2.64 -5.04
C ASN A 332 11.41 4.15 -5.28
N ASP A 333 10.29 4.59 -5.86
CA ASP A 333 9.98 6.01 -6.11
C ASP A 333 8.93 6.51 -5.11
N TYR A 334 9.33 7.41 -4.22
CA TYR A 334 8.49 8.04 -3.21
C TYR A 334 8.23 9.48 -3.60
N THR A 335 7.00 9.77 -3.99
CA THR A 335 6.69 11.07 -4.62
C THR A 335 5.85 11.99 -3.75
N HIS A 336 5.01 11.47 -2.85
CA HIS A 336 3.96 12.25 -2.19
C HIS A 336 3.48 11.64 -0.86
N TRP A 337 4.38 11.33 0.08
CA TRP A 337 3.94 10.96 1.43
C TRP A 337 3.41 12.18 2.19
N LEU A 338 2.48 11.97 3.13
CA LEU A 338 1.88 13.07 3.90
C LEU A 338 2.41 13.18 5.34
N MET A 339 2.96 12.11 5.91
CA MET A 339 3.53 12.11 7.26
C MET A 339 4.99 11.63 7.29
N TYR A 340 5.25 10.37 6.96
CA TYR A 340 6.61 9.82 6.79
C TYR A 340 6.60 8.73 5.72
N ALA A 341 7.77 8.38 5.19
CA ALA A 341 7.88 7.30 4.22
C ALA A 341 8.23 5.96 4.89
N VAL A 342 9.37 5.88 5.58
CA VAL A 342 9.89 4.64 6.17
C VAL A 342 9.85 4.74 7.69
N GLY A 343 9.27 3.76 8.37
CA GLY A 343 9.15 3.81 9.82
C GLY A 343 9.26 2.47 10.52
N GLY A 344 9.13 2.48 11.84
CA GLY A 344 9.19 1.26 12.63
C GLY A 344 9.33 1.47 14.14
N SER A 345 9.13 0.38 14.86
CA SER A 345 9.31 0.23 16.30
C SER A 345 9.94 -1.13 16.60
N THR A 346 10.54 -1.31 17.79
CA THR A 346 11.14 -2.59 18.21
C THR A 346 12.21 -3.10 17.24
N HIS A 347 13.25 -2.28 17.06
CA HIS A 347 14.55 -2.63 16.47
C HIS A 347 14.59 -3.35 15.09
N PRO A 348 13.74 -3.00 14.10
CA PRO A 348 13.88 -3.57 12.76
C PRO A 348 15.22 -3.15 12.16
N THR A 349 15.78 -4.02 11.33
CA THR A 349 16.91 -3.67 10.46
C THR A 349 16.39 -3.17 9.12
N ILE A 350 16.62 -1.90 8.81
CA ILE A 350 16.15 -1.27 7.57
C ILE A 350 17.36 -0.84 6.72
N MET A 351 17.45 -1.42 5.53
CA MET A 351 18.47 -1.11 4.55
C MET A 351 17.82 -0.37 3.37
N SER A 352 17.89 0.96 3.37
CA SER A 352 17.43 1.82 2.27
C SER A 352 18.56 2.01 1.26
N GLN A 353 18.38 1.54 0.02
CA GLN A 353 19.39 1.70 -1.03
C GLN A 353 18.82 2.21 -2.35
N GLY A 354 19.41 3.29 -2.89
CA GLY A 354 19.12 3.75 -4.24
C GLY A 354 17.66 4.15 -4.50
N ASN A 355 16.89 4.46 -3.47
CA ASN A 355 15.53 4.96 -3.57
C ASN A 355 15.52 6.43 -4.00
N ARG A 356 14.35 6.92 -4.40
CA ARG A 356 14.14 8.34 -4.69
C ARG A 356 13.04 8.87 -3.79
N TYR A 357 13.38 9.86 -2.98
CA TYR A 357 12.48 10.49 -2.02
C TYR A 357 12.27 11.96 -2.39
N ILE A 358 11.06 12.33 -2.78
CA ILE A 358 10.66 13.74 -2.90
C ILE A 358 9.80 14.07 -1.69
N ALA A 359 10.33 14.87 -0.77
CA ALA A 359 9.53 15.30 0.37
C ALA A 359 8.35 16.18 -0.08
N PRO A 360 7.19 16.10 0.60
CA PRO A 360 6.07 17.00 0.35
C PRO A 360 6.44 18.46 0.70
N PRO A 361 5.66 19.45 0.24
CA PRO A 361 5.80 20.85 0.67
C PRO A 361 5.27 21.08 2.10
N ASN A 362 5.60 20.19 3.03
CA ASN A 362 5.30 20.26 4.45
C ASN A 362 6.61 20.11 5.23
N LEU A 363 6.95 21.09 6.07
CA LEU A 363 8.18 21.07 6.87
C LEU A 363 8.22 19.92 7.89
N ALA A 364 7.06 19.54 8.43
CA ALA A 364 6.97 18.45 9.40
C ALA A 364 7.14 17.05 8.78
N ALA A 365 7.13 16.94 7.44
CA ALA A 365 7.21 15.68 6.71
C ALA A 365 8.46 15.60 5.82
N LYS A 366 9.50 16.39 6.12
CA LYS A 366 10.80 16.34 5.42
C LYS A 366 11.65 15.14 5.81
N GLU A 367 11.52 14.69 7.06
CA GLU A 367 12.19 13.47 7.49
C GLU A 367 11.51 12.26 6.81
N VAL A 368 12.30 11.49 6.07
CA VAL A 368 11.86 10.24 5.44
C VAL A 368 11.50 9.20 6.50
N THR A 369 12.26 9.21 7.60
CA THR A 369 12.23 8.23 8.67
C THR A 369 11.28 8.60 9.82
N LYS A 370 10.67 7.59 10.45
CA LYS A 370 9.93 7.77 11.71
C LYS A 370 10.15 6.59 12.65
N ARG A 371 10.76 6.85 13.81
CA ARG A 371 10.86 5.87 14.90
C ARG A 371 9.68 6.07 15.86
N ASP A 372 8.89 5.04 16.03
CA ASP A 372 7.76 5.06 16.96
C ASP A 372 8.11 4.37 18.28
N TYR A 373 7.51 4.86 19.36
CA TYR A 373 7.48 4.21 20.69
C TYR A 373 8.86 3.94 21.32
N ALA A 374 9.91 4.64 20.89
CA ALA A 374 11.24 4.54 21.49
C ALA A 374 11.88 5.94 21.59
N PRO A 375 12.55 6.26 22.72
CA PRO A 375 13.41 7.45 22.80
C PRO A 375 14.69 7.24 21.99
N GLU A 376 15.39 8.34 21.66
CA GLU A 376 16.62 8.31 20.88
C GLU A 376 17.71 7.42 21.49
N SER A 377 17.86 7.42 22.81
CA SER A 377 18.80 6.54 23.50
C SER A 377 18.60 5.06 23.19
N VAL A 378 17.37 4.65 22.86
CA VAL A 378 17.04 3.28 22.49
C VAL A 378 17.20 3.09 20.98
N TRP A 379 16.48 3.87 20.17
CA TRP A 379 16.44 3.60 18.73
C TRP A 379 17.73 3.91 18.00
N ARG A 380 18.64 4.71 18.59
CA ARG A 380 19.95 4.98 18.00
C ARG A 380 20.81 3.72 17.84
N SER A 381 20.49 2.65 18.58
CA SER A 381 21.11 1.34 18.42
C SER A 381 20.56 0.52 17.23
N TRP A 382 19.37 0.86 16.72
CA TRP A 382 18.71 0.13 15.64
C TRP A 382 19.36 0.43 14.30
N THR A 383 19.61 -0.60 13.48
CA THR A 383 20.33 -0.48 12.22
C THR A 383 19.43 0.04 11.10
N TRP A 384 19.41 1.35 10.89
CA TRP A 384 18.69 2.01 9.80
C TRP A 384 19.68 2.78 8.94
N ARG A 385 19.90 2.31 7.71
CA ARG A 385 20.93 2.82 6.81
C ARG A 385 20.33 3.33 5.50
N SER A 386 20.95 4.36 4.93
CA SER A 386 20.58 4.98 3.66
C SER A 386 21.80 5.09 2.75
N GLU A 387 21.80 4.37 1.62
CA GLU A 387 22.94 4.31 0.68
C GLU A 387 22.52 4.63 -0.75
N GLY A 388 23.06 5.70 -1.34
CA GLY A 388 22.80 6.05 -2.74
C GLY A 388 21.38 6.53 -3.03
N ASP A 389 20.60 6.81 -1.98
CA ASP A 389 19.27 7.40 -2.07
C ASP A 389 19.34 8.83 -2.65
N LEU A 390 18.38 9.18 -3.51
CA LEU A 390 18.20 10.52 -4.04
C LEU A 390 17.15 11.25 -3.21
N LEU A 391 17.61 12.17 -2.37
CA LEU A 391 16.80 13.00 -1.50
C LEU A 391 16.50 14.35 -2.17
N MET A 392 15.23 14.67 -2.34
CA MET A 392 14.77 15.87 -3.07
C MET A 392 13.78 16.68 -2.22
N ASN A 393 13.68 17.97 -2.54
CA ASN A 393 12.78 18.91 -1.87
C ASN A 393 12.99 18.98 -0.35
N GLY A 394 14.25 18.93 0.11
CA GLY A 394 14.60 18.95 1.52
C GLY A 394 14.33 17.64 2.27
N ALA A 395 14.04 16.54 1.57
CA ALA A 395 14.00 15.22 2.18
C ALA A 395 15.34 14.90 2.87
N PHE A 396 15.30 14.25 4.02
CA PHE A 396 16.50 13.71 4.66
C PHE A 396 16.19 12.40 5.38
N PHE A 397 17.21 11.55 5.51
CA PHE A 397 17.14 10.26 6.19
C PHE A 397 18.04 10.32 7.42
N VAL A 398 17.49 10.14 8.61
CA VAL A 398 18.29 10.04 9.83
C VAL A 398 18.76 8.59 9.95
N GLU A 399 20.06 8.32 9.87
CA GLU A 399 20.62 6.97 10.02
C GLU A 399 20.86 6.62 11.50
N SER A 400 20.89 5.34 11.82
CA SER A 400 21.18 4.83 13.17
C SER A 400 21.81 3.44 13.15
N GLY A 401 22.31 3.03 14.32
CA GLY A 401 22.91 1.73 14.54
C GLY A 401 24.28 1.58 13.88
N PRO A 402 24.93 0.42 14.11
CA PRO A 402 26.17 0.12 13.41
C PRO A 402 25.93 0.18 11.90
N ALA A 403 26.92 0.67 11.16
CA ALA A 403 26.99 0.33 9.74
C ALA A 403 26.96 -1.21 9.63
N PHE A 404 26.43 -1.78 8.56
CA PHE A 404 26.46 -3.23 8.37
C PHE A 404 27.91 -3.73 8.50
N VAL A 405 28.27 -4.26 9.68
CA VAL A 405 29.64 -4.61 10.05
C VAL A 405 30.03 -5.89 9.30
N ARG A 406 30.84 -5.70 8.25
CA ARG A 406 32.01 -6.48 7.80
C ARG A 406 31.93 -8.02 7.72
N LYS A 407 32.22 -8.52 6.50
CA LYS A 407 33.12 -9.68 6.21
C LYS A 407 33.69 -9.63 4.79
N TYR A 408 33.07 -8.83 3.92
CA TYR A 408 33.42 -8.69 2.52
C TYR A 408 34.35 -7.50 2.27
N THR A 409 35.31 -7.66 1.36
CA THR A 409 36.15 -6.56 0.87
C THR A 409 35.31 -5.54 0.12
N LYS A 410 35.79 -4.29 -0.01
CA LYS A 410 35.11 -3.22 -0.79
C LYS A 410 34.78 -3.64 -2.24
N HIS A 411 35.43 -4.68 -2.76
CA HIS A 411 35.24 -5.25 -4.09
C HIS A 411 34.06 -6.24 -4.19
N GLU A 412 33.55 -6.75 -3.07
CA GLU A 412 32.47 -7.74 -3.02
C GLU A 412 31.09 -7.12 -2.72
N MET A 413 31.05 -5.87 -2.22
CA MET A 413 29.80 -5.16 -2.02
C MET A 413 29.31 -4.51 -3.31
N ILE A 414 28.15 -4.96 -3.77
CA ILE A 414 27.54 -4.44 -4.99
C ILE A 414 26.54 -3.36 -4.57
N LYS A 415 26.92 -2.10 -4.80
CA LYS A 415 26.03 -0.96 -4.55
C LYS A 415 24.75 -1.10 -5.37
N ALA A 416 23.62 -0.67 -4.82
CA ALA A 416 22.42 -0.48 -5.62
C ALA A 416 22.65 0.59 -6.70
N LYS A 417 21.85 0.57 -7.77
CA LYS A 417 21.82 1.71 -8.70
C LYS A 417 21.34 2.95 -7.94
N PRO A 418 21.91 4.14 -8.19
CA PRO A 418 21.55 5.33 -7.43
C PRO A 418 20.11 5.77 -7.69
N GLY A 419 19.54 6.54 -6.77
CA GLY A 419 18.16 7.06 -6.84
C GLY A 419 17.80 7.79 -8.14
N THR A 420 18.79 8.31 -8.86
CA THR A 420 18.61 8.91 -10.20
C THR A 420 18.11 7.94 -11.26
N PHE A 421 18.32 6.63 -11.10
CA PHE A 421 17.81 5.60 -12.02
C PHE A 421 16.38 5.16 -11.71
N VAL A 422 15.83 5.52 -10.55
CA VAL A 422 14.55 5.02 -10.05
C VAL A 422 13.42 5.26 -11.05
N ARG A 423 13.27 6.48 -11.58
CA ARG A 423 12.25 6.80 -12.59
C ARG A 423 12.27 5.85 -13.78
N ARG A 424 13.47 5.37 -14.17
CA ARG A 424 13.62 4.40 -15.25
C ARG A 424 13.24 3.00 -14.77
N LEU A 425 13.62 2.59 -13.56
CA LEU A 425 13.37 1.27 -12.97
C LEU A 425 11.89 1.04 -12.60
N THR A 426 11.16 2.09 -12.22
CA THR A 426 9.77 2.05 -11.72
C THR A 426 8.73 2.52 -12.73
N ARG A 427 9.13 2.90 -13.95
CA ARG A 427 8.24 3.48 -14.99
C ARG A 427 6.97 2.68 -15.29
N PHE A 428 7.00 1.38 -15.04
CA PHE A 428 5.87 0.49 -15.32
C PHE A 428 5.30 -0.17 -14.06
N SER A 429 5.51 0.46 -12.91
CA SER A 429 4.90 0.04 -11.67
C SER A 429 3.37 0.04 -11.77
N GLY A 430 2.74 -0.82 -10.96
CA GLY A 430 1.33 -1.12 -11.01
C GLY A 430 0.98 -2.22 -12.00
N SER A 431 -0.30 -2.53 -12.05
CA SER A 431 -0.92 -3.47 -12.99
C SER A 431 -0.65 -3.09 -14.44
N LEU A 432 -0.23 -4.08 -15.23
CA LEU A 432 0.09 -3.95 -16.63
C LEU A 432 -1.11 -4.31 -17.51
N ASN A 433 -1.39 -3.48 -18.52
CA ASN A 433 -2.30 -3.82 -19.62
C ASN A 433 -1.62 -4.75 -20.64
N CYS A 434 -1.36 -5.99 -20.23
CA CYS A 434 -0.75 -7.02 -21.08
C CYS A 434 -1.75 -7.50 -22.16
N LYS A 435 -1.37 -7.48 -23.44
CA LYS A 435 -2.19 -7.98 -24.55
C LYS A 435 -1.53 -9.18 -25.23
N TYR A 436 -2.35 -10.16 -25.64
CA TYR A 436 -1.89 -11.35 -26.38
C TYR A 436 -1.30 -10.93 -27.73
N ASN A 437 -0.19 -11.55 -28.16
CA ASN A 437 0.54 -11.27 -29.41
C ASN A 437 1.05 -9.83 -29.63
N GLN A 438 0.93 -8.94 -28.64
CA GLN A 438 1.57 -7.62 -28.68
C GLN A 438 2.83 -7.66 -27.82
N ALA A 439 3.95 -8.08 -28.42
CA ALA A 439 5.22 -7.52 -27.96
C ALA A 439 5.22 -6.05 -28.38
N LYS A 440 5.01 -5.17 -27.41
CA LYS A 440 5.28 -3.71 -27.39
C LYS A 440 4.02 -2.89 -27.08
N GLU A 441 4.26 -1.84 -26.31
CA GLU A 441 3.32 -0.85 -25.80
C GLU A 441 2.18 -1.41 -24.92
N ILE A 442 2.51 -1.57 -23.64
CA ILE A 442 1.53 -1.34 -22.59
C ILE A 442 1.46 0.18 -22.46
N SER A 443 0.51 0.78 -23.17
CA SER A 443 0.23 2.22 -23.14
C SER A 443 0.00 2.68 -21.70
N GLU A 444 0.56 3.84 -21.36
CA GLU A 444 0.18 4.63 -20.20
C GLU A 444 -1.36 4.75 -20.16
N SER A 445 -2.01 4.02 -19.26
CA SER A 445 -3.39 4.32 -18.84
C SER A 445 -3.26 5.07 -17.53
N GLY A 446 -3.03 6.37 -17.67
CA GLY A 446 -2.70 7.28 -16.60
C GLY A 446 -2.11 8.52 -17.25
N ASN A 447 -2.99 9.42 -17.67
CA ASN A 447 -2.68 10.71 -18.26
C ASN A 447 -1.58 11.41 -17.45
N MET A 448 -0.32 11.36 -17.90
CA MET A 448 0.70 12.32 -17.48
C MET A 448 0.31 13.62 -18.15
N ASP A 449 -0.37 14.47 -17.37
CA ASP A 449 -0.71 15.81 -17.77
C ASP A 449 0.57 16.59 -18.09
N LYS A 450 0.86 16.69 -19.38
CA LYS A 450 1.70 17.77 -19.91
C LYS A 450 0.77 18.96 -20.07
N GLY A 451 0.52 19.66 -18.96
CA GLY A 451 -0.19 20.92 -18.95
C GLY A 451 0.60 21.97 -19.73
N ASN A 452 0.30 22.11 -21.02
CA ASN A 452 0.37 23.38 -21.71
C ASN A 452 -1.03 23.97 -21.63
N GLY A 453 -1.13 25.19 -21.10
CA GLY A 453 -2.35 25.77 -20.57
C GLY A 453 -3.58 25.73 -21.49
N LYS A 454 -4.70 25.30 -20.90
CA LYS A 454 -6.01 26.00 -20.84
C LYS A 454 -6.99 25.07 -20.12
N GLU A 455 -7.25 25.38 -18.86
CA GLU A 455 -8.15 24.66 -17.95
C GLU A 455 -9.62 24.87 -18.36
N GLN A 456 -10.40 23.79 -18.42
CA GLN A 456 -11.87 23.85 -18.47
C GLN A 456 -12.39 24.05 -17.03
N GLN A 457 -12.82 25.27 -16.75
CA GLN A 457 -13.07 25.84 -15.43
C GLN A 457 -14.48 25.52 -14.85
N GLY A 458 -15.06 24.36 -15.19
CA GLY A 458 -16.48 24.04 -14.91
C GLY A 458 -16.76 23.06 -13.78
N ASP A 459 -15.95 22.01 -13.62
CA ASP A 459 -16.28 20.87 -12.73
C ASP A 459 -15.80 21.04 -11.27
N THR A 460 -14.84 21.92 -11.01
CA THR A 460 -14.22 22.10 -9.69
C THR A 460 -15.12 22.77 -8.65
N GLN A 461 -16.08 23.59 -9.07
CA GLN A 461 -17.00 24.26 -8.14
C GLN A 461 -18.02 23.30 -7.51
N GLN A 462 -18.42 22.25 -8.24
CA GLN A 462 -19.42 21.30 -7.77
C GLN A 462 -18.84 20.32 -6.73
N GLU A 463 -17.58 19.90 -6.91
CA GLU A 463 -16.84 19.07 -5.92
C GLU A 463 -16.52 19.84 -4.63
N LEU A 464 -16.17 21.12 -4.71
CA LEU A 464 -15.90 21.95 -3.54
C LEU A 464 -17.18 22.20 -2.71
N ALA A 465 -18.31 22.44 -3.37
CA ALA A 465 -19.60 22.60 -2.71
C ALA A 465 -20.03 21.29 -1.99
N GLN A 466 -19.83 20.13 -2.61
CA GLN A 466 -20.12 18.83 -1.99
C GLN A 466 -19.24 18.54 -0.77
N THR A 467 -17.97 18.96 -0.81
CA THR A 467 -17.04 18.81 0.32
C THR A 467 -17.45 19.68 1.52
N LEU A 468 -17.92 20.90 1.27
CA LEU A 468 -18.42 21.81 2.31
C LEU A 468 -19.70 21.28 2.97
N VAL A 469 -20.63 20.75 2.16
CA VAL A 469 -21.87 20.10 2.64
C VAL A 469 -21.57 18.87 3.48
N SER A 470 -20.57 18.07 3.10
CA SER A 470 -20.12 16.91 3.88
C SER A 470 -19.56 17.31 5.25
N LEU A 471 -18.74 18.38 5.29
CA LEU A 471 -18.17 18.90 6.53
C LEU A 471 -19.27 19.40 7.47
N LEU A 472 -20.24 20.17 6.97
CA LEU A 472 -21.34 20.72 7.78
C LEU A 472 -22.32 19.63 8.28
N ARG A 473 -22.54 18.56 7.52
CA ARG A 473 -23.33 17.40 7.96
C ARG A 473 -22.70 16.64 9.12
N SER A 474 -21.36 16.64 9.23
CA SER A 474 -20.65 16.01 10.35
C SER A 474 -20.86 16.71 11.70
N ILE A 475 -21.42 17.93 11.70
CA ILE A 475 -21.69 18.76 12.88
C ILE A 475 -23.17 18.69 13.31
N GLY A 476 -23.99 17.83 12.69
CA GLY A 476 -25.33 17.47 13.19
C GLY A 476 -26.51 18.37 12.80
N GLY A 477 -26.35 19.33 11.88
CA GLY A 477 -27.43 20.21 11.41
C GLY A 477 -27.96 19.90 10.00
N THR A 478 -29.24 20.19 9.74
CA THR A 478 -29.81 20.21 8.37
C THR A 478 -29.49 21.56 7.74
N THR A 479 -28.68 21.61 6.68
CA THR A 479 -28.19 22.86 6.09
C THR A 479 -28.63 23.01 4.62
N MET A 480 -29.19 24.17 4.26
CA MET A 480 -29.34 24.62 2.86
C MET A 480 -28.23 25.63 2.54
N LEU A 481 -27.52 25.44 1.42
CA LEU A 481 -26.44 26.31 0.98
C LEU A 481 -26.83 27.01 -0.32
N TYR A 482 -26.81 28.34 -0.34
CA TYR A 482 -26.97 29.15 -1.56
C TYR A 482 -25.61 29.74 -1.95
N VAL A 483 -25.12 29.39 -3.14
CA VAL A 483 -23.87 29.93 -3.69
C VAL A 483 -24.24 30.90 -4.81
N SER A 484 -23.93 32.19 -4.65
CA SER A 484 -24.14 33.18 -5.70
C SER A 484 -23.12 32.99 -6.84
N ARG A 485 -23.53 33.29 -8.08
CA ARG A 485 -22.69 33.11 -9.27
C ARG A 485 -21.52 34.11 -9.24
N GLY A 486 -20.29 33.62 -9.15
CA GLY A 486 -19.10 34.46 -9.35
C GLY A 486 -17.76 33.98 -8.76
N LEU A 487 -17.72 33.07 -7.79
CA LEU A 487 -16.49 32.73 -7.05
C LEU A 487 -15.53 31.80 -7.81
N ARG A 488 -14.64 32.33 -8.66
CA ARG A 488 -13.75 31.49 -9.47
C ARG A 488 -12.47 30.99 -8.78
N ASP A 489 -11.95 31.64 -7.73
CA ASP A 489 -10.62 31.23 -7.20
C ASP A 489 -10.45 31.14 -5.65
N ASP A 490 -11.38 31.62 -4.81
CA ASP A 490 -11.09 31.84 -3.37
C ASP A 490 -11.87 30.98 -2.34
N ILE A 491 -12.56 29.92 -2.77
CA ILE A 491 -13.25 28.98 -1.85
C ILE A 491 -12.28 28.34 -0.83
N ARG A 492 -11.00 28.17 -1.18
CA ARG A 492 -9.95 27.65 -0.27
C ARG A 492 -9.69 28.57 0.93
N ALA A 493 -9.80 29.89 0.77
CA ALA A 493 -9.57 30.83 1.86
C ALA A 493 -10.73 30.82 2.88
N ALA A 494 -11.97 30.67 2.40
CA ALA A 494 -13.15 30.50 3.26
C ALA A 494 -13.07 29.20 4.10
N LEU A 495 -12.55 28.10 3.53
CA LEU A 495 -12.31 26.83 4.22
C LEU A 495 -11.27 26.92 5.35
N VAL A 496 -10.30 27.83 5.25
CA VAL A 496 -9.29 28.07 6.30
C VAL A 496 -9.88 28.89 7.44
N ALA A 497 -10.73 29.88 7.16
CA ALA A 497 -11.33 30.75 8.18
C ALA A 497 -12.26 29.98 9.14
N VAL A 498 -13.08 29.06 8.62
CA VAL A 498 -14.00 28.21 9.42
C VAL A 498 -13.24 27.23 10.33
N ARG A 499 -11.97 26.92 10.03
CA ARG A 499 -11.13 26.01 10.82
C ARG A 499 -10.43 26.66 12.02
N THR A 500 -10.56 27.97 12.22
CA THR A 500 -9.95 28.63 13.38
C THR A 500 -10.84 28.46 14.62
N THR A 501 -10.22 28.08 15.74
CA THR A 501 -10.82 27.58 16.99
C THR A 501 -11.90 28.50 17.58
N SER A 502 -11.94 29.78 17.18
CA SER A 502 -12.90 30.78 17.67
C SER A 502 -14.31 30.67 17.05
N TYR A 503 -14.52 29.90 15.98
CA TYR A 503 -15.81 29.83 15.28
C TYR A 503 -16.60 28.53 15.51
N ILE A 504 -15.95 27.51 16.09
CA ILE A 504 -16.58 26.20 16.37
C ILE A 504 -17.57 26.31 17.54
N GLU A 505 -17.24 27.06 18.59
CA GLU A 505 -18.12 27.22 19.76
C GLU A 505 -19.48 27.86 19.43
N LEU A 506 -19.53 28.77 18.43
CA LEU A 506 -20.79 29.40 18.01
C LEU A 506 -21.67 28.43 17.21
N LEU A 507 -21.06 27.55 16.40
CA LEU A 507 -21.74 26.59 15.55
C LEU A 507 -22.26 25.36 16.33
N GLU A 508 -21.58 24.97 17.42
CA GLU A 508 -22.01 23.84 18.27
C GLU A 508 -23.30 24.12 19.06
N SER A 509 -23.68 25.40 19.25
CA SER A 509 -24.88 25.79 20.01
C SER A 509 -26.16 25.93 19.16
N ALA A 510 -26.07 25.95 17.83
CA ALA A 510 -27.18 26.29 16.94
C ALA A 510 -27.76 25.05 16.22
N ARG A 511 -29.07 24.79 16.37
CA ARG A 511 -29.75 23.65 15.71
C ARG A 511 -29.91 23.78 14.19
N THR A 512 -29.87 25.01 13.66
CA THR A 512 -29.96 25.31 12.22
C THR A 512 -29.21 26.61 11.92
N VAL A 513 -28.41 26.59 10.85
CA VAL A 513 -27.55 27.69 10.42
C VAL A 513 -27.75 27.95 8.93
N GLU A 514 -28.05 29.20 8.55
CA GLU A 514 -28.00 29.66 7.16
C GLU A 514 -26.69 30.43 6.92
N LEU A 515 -26.02 30.13 5.80
CA LEU A 515 -24.76 30.74 5.39
C LEU A 515 -24.92 31.44 4.04
N GLU A 516 -24.62 32.74 4.00
CA GLU A 516 -24.57 33.52 2.76
C GLU A 516 -23.17 34.13 2.57
N LEU A 517 -22.60 33.91 1.39
CA LEU A 517 -21.28 34.43 0.98
C LEU A 517 -21.46 35.56 -0.04
N GLY A 518 -21.08 36.77 0.36
CA GLY A 518 -21.15 37.97 -0.46
C GLY A 518 -19.76 38.52 -0.83
N ILE A 519 -19.66 39.13 -2.02
CA ILE A 519 -18.47 39.88 -2.47
C ILE A 519 -18.66 41.35 -2.11
N LEU A 520 -17.65 41.97 -1.50
CA LEU A 520 -17.64 43.39 -1.18
C LEU A 520 -16.96 44.17 -2.31
N GLU A 521 -17.72 44.89 -3.13
CA GLU A 521 -17.14 45.87 -4.06
C GLU A 521 -16.66 47.09 -3.27
N THR A 522 -15.34 47.25 -3.14
CA THR A 522 -14.78 48.48 -2.59
C THR A 522 -14.61 49.49 -3.71
N SER A 523 -15.32 50.62 -3.61
CA SER A 523 -15.18 51.74 -4.52
C SER A 523 -13.81 52.42 -4.33
N ARG A 524 -12.77 51.91 -5.01
CA ARG A 524 -11.57 52.61 -5.54
C ARG A 524 -10.45 51.62 -5.86
N GLY A 525 -10.45 51.10 -7.08
CA GLY A 525 -9.26 50.99 -7.94
C GLY A 525 -8.05 50.14 -7.52
N ARG A 526 -8.12 49.28 -6.51
CA ARG A 526 -7.13 48.21 -6.30
C ARG A 526 -7.85 46.93 -5.88
N GLU A 527 -7.78 45.90 -6.72
CA GLU A 527 -8.31 44.57 -6.45
C GLU A 527 -7.81 44.06 -5.09
N LYS A 528 -8.72 44.05 -4.12
CA LYS A 528 -8.64 43.23 -2.93
C LYS A 528 -10.02 42.61 -2.77
N GLU A 529 -10.17 41.37 -3.22
CA GLU A 529 -11.36 40.57 -2.94
C GLU A 529 -11.42 40.35 -1.42
N ALA A 530 -12.38 41.02 -0.77
CA ALA A 530 -12.75 40.75 0.61
C ALA A 530 -14.10 40.05 0.57
N PHE A 531 -14.19 38.88 1.20
CA PHE A 531 -15.42 38.11 1.31
C PHE A 531 -16.09 38.41 2.65
N GLN A 532 -17.42 38.50 2.64
CA GLN A 532 -18.22 38.52 3.84
C GLN A 532 -18.96 37.21 4.00
N ILE A 533 -18.93 36.69 5.24
CA ILE A 533 -19.73 35.55 5.66
C ILE A 533 -20.83 36.10 6.54
N TYR A 534 -22.07 35.86 6.14
CA TYR A 534 -23.26 36.10 6.93
C TYR A 534 -23.71 34.78 7.52
N ILE A 535 -23.85 34.74 8.85
CA ILE A 535 -24.36 33.58 9.59
C ILE A 535 -25.68 33.98 10.23
N ARG A 536 -26.74 33.23 9.97
CA ARG A 536 -28.02 33.34 10.66
C ARG A 536 -28.27 32.07 11.46
N THR A 537 -28.53 32.21 12.75
CA THR A 537 -28.96 31.11 13.62
C THR A 537 -30.43 31.35 13.99
N HIS A 538 -31.26 30.31 14.03
CA HIS A 538 -32.68 30.47 14.37
C HIS A 538 -32.97 30.87 15.83
N ALA A 539 -31.94 31.03 16.66
CA ALA A 539 -32.06 31.49 18.04
C ALA A 539 -32.08 33.02 18.18
N GLU A 540 -31.49 33.74 17.22
CA GLU A 540 -31.48 35.21 17.16
C GLU A 540 -31.83 35.61 15.72
N GLU A 541 -32.97 36.25 15.47
CA GLU A 541 -33.37 36.71 14.12
C GLU A 541 -32.49 37.88 13.61
N ARG A 542 -31.16 37.81 13.74
CA ARG A 542 -30.19 38.81 13.30
C ARG A 542 -29.06 38.17 12.52
N TRP A 543 -28.66 38.85 11.46
CA TRP A 543 -27.45 38.52 10.70
C TRP A 543 -26.22 39.11 11.38
N SER A 544 -25.20 38.27 11.59
CA SER A 544 -23.90 38.72 12.08
C SER A 544 -22.87 38.74 10.94
N GLN A 545 -22.17 39.86 10.78
CA GLN A 545 -21.23 40.13 9.70
C GLN A 545 -19.78 39.93 10.18
N PHE A 546 -19.00 39.11 9.47
CA PHE A 546 -17.62 38.79 9.87
C PHE A 546 -16.60 38.98 8.75
N PHE A 547 -15.42 39.49 9.12
CA PHE A 547 -14.28 39.69 8.22
C PHE A 547 -13.12 38.75 8.60
N PRO A 548 -12.58 37.95 7.67
CA PRO A 548 -11.42 37.11 7.97
C PRO A 548 -10.16 37.98 8.16
N ARG A 549 -9.53 37.93 9.33
CA ARG A 549 -8.20 38.53 9.57
C ARG A 549 -7.13 37.68 8.87
N ARG A 550 -6.31 38.29 8.01
CA ARG A 550 -5.11 37.64 7.45
C ARG A 550 -4.06 37.49 8.55
N GLY A 551 -3.71 36.25 8.90
CA GLY A 551 -2.46 35.93 9.60
C GLY A 551 -1.28 36.06 8.64
N TYR A 552 -0.27 36.81 9.04
CA TYR A 552 1.06 36.84 8.41
C TYR A 552 1.89 35.65 8.87
#